data_AF-A0A4R6QIJ5-F1
#
_entry.id   AF-A0A4R6QIJ5-F1
#
_cell.length_a   1.000
_cell.length_b   1.000
_cell.length_c   1.000
_cell.angle_alpha   90.00
_cell.angle_beta   90.00
_cell.angle_gamma   90.00
#
_symmetry.space_group_name_H-M   'P 1'
#
loop_
_entity.id
_entity.type
_entity.pdbx_description
1 polymer ?
#
loop_
_entity_poly.entity_id
_entity_poly.type
_entity_poly.pdbx_seq_one_letter_code
_entity_poly.pdbx_strand_id
1 'polypeptide(L)'
;MKKIAFAILISLNSLAQSPNIQWQKTLGGTDYDGATCIQQTSDGGYIVAGNTVCNDGDVTGNHGENDVWVVKLNATGVIIWQKALGGTLSEYANSIQQTSDGGYIVAGSTQSNNGDVTGNHNTGTVYFDDVWVVKLNATGAIVWQKTLGGTDHDIAKSIQQTLDGGYIVAGHTYSNDGDVSGNHSFFYDCWIVKLSSIGEITWQKALGGSNDDIASQIQQTLDGGYIIAGLTASNNGDITQQQGITDCWIVKLNSIGEIIWQKTYGGTNQDSATSIQQTLDRGYIVAGNTYSNDGDVSGNHGDLDVWIIKLNASGTIVWQKAFGGTGTDHANSIQQRLDGSYIVAGYTYSNNGDVSGNHTTDNSLNDFWVIKLNTLGELVWQKTLGGTDGDFATCIQQTSDNGYILAGTTSSNDGNVTGNHGNGDYWVVKLTTDNLDTSEFEFVKNSIIYPNPSNSYFVIENKELYTENFVYNIIDLTGRIILSGNSKYNETINIESLKTGNYIIQIETKNRFIETKKLNKN
;
A
#
# COMPACT_ATOMS: atom_id res chain seq x y z
N MET A 1 47.47 -36.06 -16.80
CA MET A 1 46.36 -35.58 -15.96
C MET A 1 46.05 -34.14 -16.32
N LYS A 2 44.97 -33.89 -17.06
CA LYS A 2 44.46 -32.52 -17.29
C LYS A 2 43.69 -32.11 -16.04
N LYS A 3 44.15 -31.07 -15.34
CA LYS A 3 43.43 -30.48 -14.21
C LYS A 3 42.27 -29.67 -14.78
N ILE A 4 41.04 -30.15 -14.55
CA ILE A 4 39.83 -29.38 -14.81
C ILE A 4 39.65 -28.47 -13.59
N ALA A 5 39.77 -27.17 -13.81
CA ALA A 5 39.45 -26.17 -12.79
C ALA A 5 37.93 -25.93 -12.81
N PHE A 6 37.26 -26.31 -11.73
CA PHE A 6 35.86 -25.96 -11.49
C PHE A 6 35.84 -24.53 -10.94
N ALA A 7 35.39 -23.57 -11.74
CA ALA A 7 35.12 -22.22 -11.26
C ALA A 7 33.74 -22.23 -10.58
N ILE A 8 33.73 -22.15 -9.25
CA ILE A 8 32.52 -21.90 -8.49
C ILE A 8 32.20 -20.42 -8.64
N LEU A 9 31.19 -20.09 -9.46
CA LEU A 9 30.59 -18.75 -9.45
C LEU A 9 29.79 -18.61 -8.16
N ILE A 10 30.36 -17.88 -7.20
CA ILE A 10 29.62 -17.40 -6.03
C ILE A 10 28.88 -16.15 -6.50
N SER A 11 27.57 -16.26 -6.77
CA SER A 11 26.71 -15.10 -6.94
C SER A 11 26.50 -14.46 -5.57
N LEU A 12 27.22 -13.38 -5.29
CA LEU A 12 26.91 -12.51 -4.17
C LEU A 12 25.66 -11.72 -4.55
N ASN A 13 24.51 -12.08 -3.98
CA ASN A 13 23.31 -11.24 -4.06
C ASN A 13 23.56 -10.02 -3.17
N SER A 14 24.01 -8.91 -3.74
CA SER A 14 24.04 -7.63 -3.05
C SER A 14 22.64 -7.02 -3.08
N LEU A 15 21.99 -6.85 -1.93
CA LEU A 15 20.77 -6.07 -1.83
C LEU A 15 21.06 -4.61 -2.19
N ALA A 16 20.09 -3.94 -2.82
CA ALA A 16 20.23 -2.53 -3.16
C ALA A 16 20.29 -1.68 -1.87
N GLN A 17 20.92 -0.51 -1.93
CA GLN A 17 20.91 0.42 -0.80
C GLN A 17 19.49 0.91 -0.58
N SER A 18 18.99 0.77 0.65
CA SER A 18 17.66 1.22 1.00
C SER A 18 17.63 2.77 1.15
N PRO A 19 16.48 3.45 0.91
CA PRO A 19 16.36 4.92 0.93
C PRO A 19 16.83 5.61 2.22
N ASN A 20 17.23 6.88 2.16
CA ASN A 20 17.50 7.64 3.39
C ASN A 20 16.22 8.31 3.91
N ILE A 21 16.18 8.64 5.20
CA ILE A 21 15.16 9.54 5.75
C ILE A 21 15.43 10.95 5.18
N GLN A 22 14.45 11.49 4.45
CA GLN A 22 14.47 12.86 3.95
C GLN A 22 14.07 13.84 5.04
N TRP A 23 13.00 13.52 5.76
CA TRP A 23 12.56 14.19 6.98
C TRP A 23 11.66 13.26 7.78
N GLN A 24 11.51 13.53 9.07
CA GLN A 24 10.57 12.85 9.95
C GLN A 24 9.92 13.83 10.93
N LYS A 25 8.78 13.44 11.49
CA LYS A 25 8.05 14.17 12.53
C LYS A 25 7.42 13.22 13.52
N THR A 26 7.63 13.50 14.79
CA THR A 26 6.81 13.03 15.91
C THR A 26 5.78 14.10 16.21
N LEU A 27 4.50 13.75 16.21
CA LEU A 27 3.40 14.68 16.45
C LEU A 27 2.52 14.11 17.56
N GLY A 28 2.23 14.88 18.60
CA GLY A 28 1.48 14.39 19.75
C GLY A 28 1.59 15.29 20.97
N GLY A 29 1.25 14.72 22.12
CA GLY A 29 1.24 15.35 23.42
C GLY A 29 2.05 14.57 24.46
N THR A 30 1.67 14.69 25.73
CA THR A 30 2.39 14.03 26.83
C THR A 30 1.98 12.58 27.09
N ASP A 31 0.93 12.09 26.41
CA ASP A 31 0.37 10.75 26.61
C ASP A 31 0.39 9.94 25.29
N TYR A 32 -0.68 9.21 24.93
CA TYR A 32 -0.70 8.35 23.73
C TYR A 32 -1.42 8.99 22.53
N ASP A 33 -0.72 9.02 21.39
CA ASP A 33 -1.17 9.43 20.08
C ASP A 33 -0.72 8.40 19.04
N GLY A 34 -1.66 7.75 18.35
CA GLY A 34 -1.33 6.74 17.35
C GLY A 34 -1.89 7.01 15.95
N ALA A 35 -1.03 7.01 14.92
CA ALA A 35 -1.44 7.19 13.53
C ALA A 35 -1.82 5.85 12.88
N THR A 36 -2.93 5.81 12.17
CA THR A 36 -3.42 4.60 11.50
C THR A 36 -3.34 4.69 9.98
N CYS A 37 -3.41 5.89 9.40
CA CYS A 37 -3.43 6.06 7.96
C CYS A 37 -2.81 7.40 7.53
N ILE A 38 -2.12 7.40 6.38
CA ILE A 38 -1.53 8.59 5.76
C ILE A 38 -1.72 8.58 4.25
N GLN A 39 -1.90 9.76 3.67
CA GLN A 39 -1.96 9.94 2.22
C GLN A 39 -1.31 11.26 1.78
N GLN A 40 -0.49 11.23 0.73
CA GLN A 40 -0.07 12.41 0.00
C GLN A 40 -1.28 13.06 -0.69
N THR A 41 -1.44 14.36 -0.46
CA THR A 41 -2.50 15.18 -1.03
C THR A 41 -2.06 15.82 -2.35
N SER A 42 -3.03 16.19 -3.18
CA SER A 42 -2.83 16.79 -4.52
C SER A 42 -2.03 18.10 -4.52
N ASP A 43 -1.95 18.81 -3.38
CA ASP A 43 -1.10 19.98 -3.17
C ASP A 43 0.38 19.63 -2.88
N GLY A 44 0.73 18.33 -2.87
CA GLY A 44 2.06 17.81 -2.53
C GLY A 44 2.31 17.64 -1.03
N GLY A 45 1.38 18.07 -0.17
CA GLY A 45 1.41 17.82 1.27
C GLY A 45 0.88 16.44 1.65
N TYR A 46 0.50 16.27 2.92
CA TYR A 46 0.04 14.97 3.44
C TYR A 46 -1.13 15.15 4.38
N ILE A 47 -2.03 14.18 4.44
CA ILE A 47 -3.09 14.07 5.43
C ILE A 47 -2.88 12.80 6.23
N VAL A 48 -2.95 12.90 7.56
CA VAL A 48 -2.73 11.80 8.50
C VAL A 48 -3.94 11.71 9.43
N ALA A 49 -4.36 10.50 9.79
CA ALA A 49 -5.39 10.28 10.79
C ALA A 49 -5.03 9.11 11.71
N GLY A 50 -5.62 9.14 12.89
CA GLY A 50 -5.54 8.12 13.94
C GLY A 50 -6.30 8.60 15.17
N ASN A 51 -5.79 8.31 16.38
CA ASN A 51 -6.43 8.72 17.63
C ASN A 51 -5.46 9.39 18.60
N THR A 52 -6.01 10.18 19.53
CA THR A 52 -5.29 10.91 20.58
C THR A 52 -6.03 10.80 21.91
N VAL A 53 -5.31 10.63 23.01
CA VAL A 53 -5.83 10.92 24.37
C VAL A 53 -5.37 12.29 24.89
N CYS A 54 -4.50 12.98 24.14
CA CYS A 54 -3.83 14.19 24.56
C CYS A 54 -4.70 15.43 24.35
N ASN A 55 -4.39 16.50 25.06
CA ASN A 55 -4.94 17.84 24.81
C ASN A 55 -3.88 18.94 25.02
N ASP A 56 -2.63 18.56 24.80
CA ASP A 56 -1.42 19.36 24.90
C ASP A 56 -0.45 19.03 23.76
N GLY A 57 0.72 19.68 23.75
CA GLY A 57 1.68 19.54 22.64
C GLY A 57 1.13 20.08 21.32
N ASP A 58 1.13 19.24 20.29
CA ASP A 58 0.54 19.55 18.98
C ASP A 58 -0.99 19.37 18.96
N VAL A 59 -1.54 18.64 19.92
CA VAL A 59 -2.96 18.29 20.00
C VAL A 59 -3.74 19.38 20.72
N THR A 60 -4.88 19.78 20.15
CA THR A 60 -5.82 20.68 20.82
C THR A 60 -7.26 20.31 20.52
N GLY A 61 -8.11 20.44 21.53
CA GLY A 61 -9.55 20.26 21.37
C GLY A 61 -10.00 18.80 21.47
N ASN A 62 -9.25 17.93 22.16
CA ASN A 62 -9.76 16.61 22.54
C ASN A 62 -10.97 16.78 23.49
N HIS A 63 -12.05 16.07 23.19
CA HIS A 63 -13.36 16.19 23.83
C HIS A 63 -13.58 15.17 24.95
N GLY A 64 -12.77 14.12 25.02
CA GLY A 64 -13.04 12.96 25.88
C GLY A 64 -11.83 12.08 26.14
N GLU A 65 -12.06 10.77 26.00
CA GLU A 65 -11.04 9.74 26.21
C GLU A 65 -10.09 9.69 25.01
N ASN A 66 -10.41 8.88 23.99
CA ASN A 66 -9.73 8.87 22.71
C ASN A 66 -10.57 9.67 21.70
N ASP A 67 -10.00 10.68 21.07
CA ASP A 67 -10.64 11.34 19.93
C ASP A 67 -9.92 10.96 18.64
N VAL A 68 -10.63 11.02 17.51
CA VAL A 68 -10.01 10.98 16.19
C VAL A 68 -9.15 12.22 16.02
N TRP A 69 -7.86 12.06 15.71
CA TRP A 69 -6.98 13.18 15.41
C TRP A 69 -6.59 13.18 13.94
N VAL A 70 -6.87 14.30 13.26
CA VAL A 70 -6.56 14.50 11.84
C VAL A 70 -5.56 15.63 11.69
N VAL A 71 -4.46 15.37 11.01
CA VAL A 71 -3.37 16.34 10.81
C VAL A 71 -3.08 16.52 9.33
N LYS A 72 -3.22 17.76 8.84
CA LYS A 72 -2.76 18.15 7.51
C LYS A 72 -1.36 18.73 7.59
N LEU A 73 -0.45 18.15 6.84
CA LEU A 73 0.92 18.59 6.68
C LEU A 73 1.13 19.22 5.29
N ASN A 74 2.11 20.12 5.19
CA ASN A 74 2.67 20.55 3.91
C ASN A 74 3.72 19.55 3.39
N ALA A 75 4.29 19.81 2.21
CA ALA A 75 5.28 18.91 1.58
C ALA A 75 6.56 18.69 2.42
N THR A 76 6.85 19.57 3.38
CA THR A 76 8.01 19.49 4.28
C THR A 76 7.67 18.94 5.66
N GLY A 77 6.45 18.45 5.87
CA GLY A 77 6.01 17.88 7.15
C GLY A 77 5.65 18.92 8.22
N VAL A 78 5.41 20.18 7.85
CA VAL A 78 4.91 21.21 8.79
C VAL A 78 3.39 21.16 8.85
N ILE A 79 2.82 21.20 10.06
CA ILE A 79 1.36 21.26 10.28
C ILE A 79 0.79 22.52 9.61
N ILE A 80 -0.18 22.31 8.72
CA ILE A 80 -1.02 23.38 8.15
C ILE A 80 -2.24 23.58 9.05
N TRP A 81 -2.88 22.49 9.45
CA TRP A 81 -3.97 22.46 10.42
C TRP A 81 -4.06 21.07 11.05
N GLN A 82 -4.63 21.00 12.25
CA GLN A 82 -4.98 19.75 12.91
C GLN A 82 -6.35 19.87 13.59
N LYS A 83 -7.02 18.74 13.81
CA LYS A 83 -8.32 18.65 14.48
C LYS A 83 -8.47 17.36 15.27
N ALA A 84 -8.78 17.46 16.55
CA ALA A 84 -9.43 16.39 17.29
C ALA A 84 -10.94 16.42 17.00
N LEU A 85 -11.53 15.26 16.73
CA LEU A 85 -12.93 15.06 16.38
C LEU A 85 -13.46 13.92 17.25
N GLY A 86 -14.56 14.16 17.96
CA GLY A 86 -15.11 13.16 18.85
C GLY A 86 -16.16 13.69 19.81
N GLY A 87 -16.39 12.93 20.87
CA GLY A 87 -17.31 13.22 21.95
C GLY A 87 -16.68 12.96 23.30
N THR A 88 -17.49 12.61 24.30
CA THR A 88 -16.98 12.38 25.66
C THR A 88 -16.35 11.01 25.87
N LEU A 89 -16.59 10.06 24.98
CA LEU A 89 -16.09 8.68 25.05
C LEU A 89 -14.97 8.45 24.02
N SER A 90 -14.73 7.21 23.62
CA SER A 90 -13.64 6.87 22.69
C SER A 90 -14.11 6.79 21.24
N GLU A 91 -13.33 7.42 20.35
CA GLU A 91 -13.40 7.40 18.90
C GLU A 91 -12.06 7.00 18.31
N TYR A 92 -12.11 6.19 17.25
CA TYR A 92 -10.92 5.69 16.55
C TYR A 92 -11.05 5.94 15.07
N ALA A 93 -9.99 6.43 14.42
CA ALA A 93 -9.90 6.48 12.96
C ALA A 93 -9.05 5.31 12.46
N ASN A 94 -9.54 4.57 11.48
CA ASN A 94 -8.80 3.47 10.85
C ASN A 94 -8.37 3.81 9.42
N SER A 95 -9.05 4.75 8.76
CA SER A 95 -8.80 5.09 7.36
C SER A 95 -9.10 6.55 7.03
N ILE A 96 -8.27 7.17 6.20
CA ILE A 96 -8.47 8.53 5.68
C ILE A 96 -8.10 8.61 4.20
N GLN A 97 -8.84 9.41 3.44
CA GLN A 97 -8.55 9.68 2.03
C GLN A 97 -8.93 11.11 1.62
N GLN A 98 -8.09 11.76 0.82
CA GLN A 98 -8.43 13.00 0.12
C GLN A 98 -9.48 12.72 -0.95
N THR A 99 -10.57 13.49 -0.93
CA THR A 99 -11.67 13.39 -1.88
C THR A 99 -11.46 14.32 -3.09
N SER A 100 -12.10 14.01 -4.21
CA SER A 100 -11.98 14.72 -5.49
C SER A 100 -12.38 16.21 -5.44
N ASP A 101 -13.18 16.60 -4.44
CA ASP A 101 -13.54 18.00 -4.15
C ASP A 101 -12.44 18.76 -3.36
N GLY A 102 -11.30 18.10 -3.08
CA GLY A 102 -10.19 18.64 -2.30
C GLY A 102 -10.36 18.52 -0.78
N GLY A 103 -11.49 18.00 -0.30
CA GLY A 103 -11.71 17.66 1.10
C GLY A 103 -11.15 16.28 1.48
N TYR A 104 -11.66 15.71 2.58
CA TYR A 104 -11.19 14.44 3.12
C TYR A 104 -12.35 13.61 3.63
N ILE A 105 -12.23 12.29 3.59
CA ILE A 105 -13.17 11.35 4.19
C ILE A 105 -12.42 10.48 5.20
N VAL A 106 -12.97 10.35 6.41
CA VAL A 106 -12.42 9.56 7.51
C VAL A 106 -13.42 8.48 7.88
N ALA A 107 -12.96 7.28 8.21
CA ALA A 107 -13.79 6.22 8.77
C ALA A 107 -13.10 5.49 9.92
N GLY A 108 -13.91 5.07 10.89
CA GLY A 108 -13.49 4.23 12.00
C GLY A 108 -14.67 3.88 12.92
N SER A 109 -14.54 4.08 14.22
CA SER A 109 -15.63 3.80 15.18
C SER A 109 -15.81 4.88 16.24
N THR A 110 -16.97 4.89 16.88
CA THR A 110 -17.31 5.81 17.98
C THR A 110 -18.14 5.13 19.05
N GLN A 111 -17.85 5.44 20.31
CA GLN A 111 -18.69 5.11 21.45
C GLN A 111 -19.56 6.30 21.90
N SER A 112 -19.25 7.50 21.44
CA SER A 112 -19.97 8.72 21.78
C SER A 112 -21.28 8.90 21.03
N ASN A 113 -22.15 9.75 21.58
CA ASN A 113 -23.35 10.27 20.91
C ASN A 113 -23.52 11.79 21.17
N ASN A 114 -22.40 12.49 21.36
CA ASN A 114 -22.30 13.92 21.66
C ASN A 114 -21.02 14.49 21.04
N GLY A 115 -20.78 15.80 21.24
CA GLY A 115 -19.65 16.49 20.61
C GLY A 115 -19.89 16.64 19.11
N ASP A 116 -18.93 16.18 18.31
CA ASP A 116 -19.03 16.09 16.86
C ASP A 116 -19.85 14.86 16.39
N VAL A 117 -20.09 13.90 17.28
CA VAL A 117 -20.78 12.64 16.98
C VAL A 117 -22.27 12.78 17.25
N THR A 118 -23.11 12.32 16.31
CA THR A 118 -24.55 12.19 16.52
C THR A 118 -25.11 10.96 15.82
N GLY A 119 -26.07 10.30 16.46
CA GLY A 119 -26.84 9.20 15.87
C GLY A 119 -26.32 7.80 16.23
N ASN A 120 -25.41 7.69 17.21
CA ASN A 120 -24.92 6.40 17.67
C ASN A 120 -26.07 5.59 18.29
N HIS A 121 -26.14 4.30 17.97
CA HIS A 121 -27.18 3.33 18.34
C HIS A 121 -27.05 2.79 19.78
N ASN A 122 -26.08 3.28 20.54
CA ASN A 122 -25.89 2.95 21.94
C ASN A 122 -27.17 3.07 22.79
N THR A 123 -27.47 2.02 23.56
CA THR A 123 -28.68 1.91 24.41
C THR A 123 -28.55 2.61 25.78
N GLY A 124 -27.39 3.20 26.07
CA GLY A 124 -27.14 3.99 27.29
C GLY A 124 -26.79 3.18 28.55
N THR A 125 -26.78 1.84 28.47
CA THR A 125 -26.36 0.95 29.59
C THR A 125 -25.03 0.24 29.34
N VAL A 126 -24.64 0.11 28.07
CA VAL A 126 -23.35 -0.42 27.59
C VAL A 126 -22.94 0.44 26.41
N TYR A 127 -21.64 0.77 26.29
CA TYR A 127 -21.09 1.55 25.18
C TYR A 127 -20.45 0.60 24.20
N PHE A 128 -21.15 0.32 23.11
CA PHE A 128 -20.64 -0.38 21.96
C PHE A 128 -20.19 0.65 20.90
N ASP A 129 -19.29 0.19 20.05
CA ASP A 129 -18.72 0.97 18.96
C ASP A 129 -19.69 0.95 17.78
N ASP A 130 -20.04 2.12 17.24
CA ASP A 130 -20.68 2.24 15.93
C ASP A 130 -19.67 2.67 14.88
N VAL A 131 -19.89 2.32 13.61
CA VAL A 131 -19.10 2.87 12.51
C VAL A 131 -19.29 4.37 12.47
N TRP A 132 -18.20 5.13 12.46
CA TRP A 132 -18.24 6.57 12.28
C TRP A 132 -17.56 7.01 10.99
N VAL A 133 -18.28 7.74 10.16
CA VAL A 133 -17.79 8.30 8.90
C VAL A 133 -17.91 9.81 8.93
N VAL A 134 -16.79 10.51 8.69
CA VAL A 134 -16.73 11.98 8.73
C VAL A 134 -16.19 12.53 7.42
N LYS A 135 -17.00 13.35 6.73
CA LYS A 135 -16.55 14.13 5.58
C LYS A 135 -16.09 15.51 6.03
N LEU A 136 -14.86 15.82 5.71
CA LEU A 136 -14.24 17.13 5.92
C LEU A 136 -14.11 17.89 4.60
N ASN A 137 -14.12 19.21 4.68
CA ASN A 137 -13.71 20.08 3.57
C ASN A 137 -12.18 20.27 3.55
N ALA A 138 -11.65 21.05 2.60
CA ALA A 138 -10.21 21.28 2.45
C ALA A 138 -9.55 21.95 3.67
N THR A 139 -10.31 22.66 4.51
CA THR A 139 -9.85 23.31 5.75
C THR A 139 -10.08 22.45 6.99
N GLY A 140 -10.50 21.19 6.82
CA GLY A 140 -10.80 20.26 7.90
C GLY A 140 -12.16 20.48 8.58
N ALA A 141 -13.00 21.42 8.15
CA ALA A 141 -14.33 21.58 8.77
C ALA A 141 -15.26 20.44 8.35
N ILE A 142 -16.05 19.92 9.30
CA ILE A 142 -17.04 18.88 9.03
C ILE A 142 -18.08 19.40 8.03
N VAL A 143 -18.26 18.67 6.94
CA VAL A 143 -19.31 18.89 5.94
C VAL A 143 -20.54 18.07 6.32
N TRP A 144 -20.32 16.80 6.65
CA TRP A 144 -21.33 15.90 7.21
C TRP A 144 -20.62 14.78 7.97
N GLN A 145 -21.35 14.14 8.88
CA GLN A 145 -20.91 12.94 9.58
C GLN A 145 -22.08 11.93 9.65
N LYS A 146 -21.75 10.63 9.74
CA LYS A 146 -22.71 9.54 9.86
C LYS A 146 -22.20 8.50 10.85
N THR A 147 -23.05 8.11 11.77
CA THR A 147 -22.91 6.88 12.58
C THR A 147 -23.75 5.79 11.94
N LEU A 148 -23.17 4.62 11.72
CA LEU A 148 -23.81 3.48 11.06
C LEU A 148 -23.61 2.24 11.93
N GLY A 149 -24.62 1.39 12.05
CA GLY A 149 -24.51 0.18 12.86
C GLY A 149 -25.84 -0.28 13.42
N GLY A 150 -25.77 -0.98 14.55
CA GLY A 150 -26.90 -1.48 15.31
C GLY A 150 -26.61 -1.45 16.81
N THR A 151 -27.25 -2.33 17.59
CA THR A 151 -27.11 -2.26 19.05
C THR A 151 -25.81 -2.85 19.62
N ASP A 152 -25.00 -3.51 18.80
CA ASP A 152 -23.74 -4.17 19.19
C ASP A 152 -22.54 -3.53 18.45
N HIS A 153 -21.33 -4.12 18.54
CA HIS A 153 -20.12 -3.53 17.95
C HIS A 153 -20.11 -3.54 16.41
N ASP A 154 -19.83 -2.37 15.84
CA ASP A 154 -19.71 -2.09 14.42
C ASP A 154 -18.46 -1.22 14.18
N ILE A 155 -17.50 -1.71 13.39
CA ILE A 155 -16.19 -1.06 13.23
C ILE A 155 -15.83 -0.97 11.75
N ALA A 156 -15.52 0.24 11.27
CA ALA A 156 -14.99 0.44 9.93
C ALA A 156 -13.47 0.38 9.93
N LYS A 157 -12.89 -0.38 9.00
CA LYS A 157 -11.44 -0.53 8.82
C LYS A 157 -10.90 0.20 7.60
N SER A 158 -11.69 0.32 6.54
CA SER A 158 -11.27 0.96 5.28
C SER A 158 -12.40 1.76 4.66
N ILE A 159 -12.07 2.92 4.09
CA ILE A 159 -12.99 3.75 3.30
C ILE A 159 -12.31 4.22 2.01
N GLN A 160 -13.08 4.29 0.93
CA GLN A 160 -12.63 4.85 -0.34
C GLN A 160 -13.75 5.65 -1.02
N GLN A 161 -13.43 6.82 -1.56
CA GLN A 161 -14.31 7.52 -2.50
C GLN A 161 -14.40 6.73 -3.81
N THR A 162 -15.63 6.51 -4.27
CA THR A 162 -15.91 5.76 -5.49
C THR A 162 -16.04 6.69 -6.70
N LEU A 163 -15.85 6.16 -7.91
CA LEU A 163 -15.88 6.90 -9.18
C LEU A 163 -17.20 7.65 -9.45
N ASP A 164 -18.30 7.19 -8.86
CA ASP A 164 -19.62 7.84 -8.90
C ASP A 164 -19.74 9.04 -7.93
N GLY A 165 -18.68 9.36 -7.18
CA GLY A 165 -18.62 10.42 -6.17
C GLY A 165 -19.15 10.03 -4.79
N GLY A 166 -19.66 8.80 -4.62
CA GLY A 166 -20.00 8.24 -3.31
C GLY A 166 -18.79 7.65 -2.58
N TYR A 167 -19.05 6.77 -1.62
CA TYR A 167 -18.02 6.13 -0.80
C TYR A 167 -18.32 4.65 -0.59
N ILE A 168 -17.29 3.83 -0.46
CA ILE A 168 -17.41 2.43 -0.05
C ILE A 168 -16.64 2.22 1.25
N VAL A 169 -17.29 1.60 2.22
CA VAL A 169 -16.76 1.31 3.56
C VAL A 169 -16.71 -0.21 3.74
N ALA A 170 -15.64 -0.70 4.36
CA ALA A 170 -15.54 -2.08 4.79
C ALA A 170 -15.03 -2.17 6.24
N GLY A 171 -15.55 -3.16 6.96
CA GLY A 171 -15.26 -3.42 8.35
C GLY A 171 -15.91 -4.70 8.83
N HIS A 172 -16.37 -4.72 10.07
CA HIS A 172 -17.10 -5.85 10.64
C HIS A 172 -18.21 -5.41 11.58
N THR A 173 -19.21 -6.27 11.73
CA THR A 173 -20.42 -6.03 12.52
C THR A 173 -20.73 -7.24 13.40
N TYR A 174 -21.07 -6.99 14.65
CA TYR A 174 -21.72 -7.94 15.55
C TYR A 174 -23.25 -7.75 15.59
N SER A 175 -23.71 -6.62 15.06
CA SER A 175 -25.11 -6.22 15.01
C SER A 175 -25.89 -6.99 13.95
N ASN A 176 -27.22 -7.07 14.10
CA ASN A 176 -28.13 -7.56 13.06
C ASN A 176 -29.44 -6.75 13.02
N ASP A 177 -29.34 -5.50 13.44
CA ASP A 177 -30.40 -4.51 13.49
C ASP A 177 -29.84 -3.11 13.14
N GLY A 178 -30.68 -2.08 13.29
CA GLY A 178 -30.32 -0.72 12.84
C GLY A 178 -30.14 -0.65 11.33
N ASP A 179 -28.95 -0.21 10.89
CA ASP A 179 -28.53 -0.18 9.49
C ASP A 179 -28.05 -1.55 8.98
N VAL A 180 -27.72 -2.46 9.90
CA VAL A 180 -27.18 -3.78 9.59
C VAL A 180 -28.32 -4.75 9.30
N SER A 181 -28.18 -5.54 8.24
CA SER A 181 -29.07 -6.67 8.00
C SER A 181 -28.33 -7.81 7.34
N GLY A 182 -28.61 -9.03 7.79
CA GLY A 182 -28.08 -10.25 7.19
C GLY A 182 -26.80 -10.76 7.83
N ASN A 183 -26.48 -10.33 9.06
CA ASN A 183 -25.42 -10.94 9.84
C ASN A 183 -25.81 -12.41 10.14
N HIS A 184 -24.88 -13.32 9.90
CA HIS A 184 -25.10 -14.76 9.92
C HIS A 184 -25.15 -15.35 11.34
N SER A 185 -24.58 -14.69 12.34
CA SER A 185 -24.50 -15.25 13.69
C SER A 185 -24.34 -14.19 14.80
N PHE A 186 -24.02 -14.64 16.02
CA PHE A 186 -23.59 -13.78 17.13
C PHE A 186 -22.06 -13.68 17.16
N PHE A 187 -21.44 -13.55 15.99
CA PHE A 187 -20.01 -13.32 15.81
C PHE A 187 -19.85 -12.22 14.77
N TYR A 188 -18.61 -11.76 14.55
CA TYR A 188 -18.38 -10.73 13.55
C TYR A 188 -18.62 -11.25 12.15
N ASP A 189 -19.40 -10.52 11.35
CA ASP A 189 -19.44 -10.67 9.89
C ASP A 189 -18.72 -9.50 9.22
N CYS A 190 -18.12 -9.74 8.05
CA CYS A 190 -17.61 -8.65 7.21
C CYS A 190 -18.77 -7.73 6.83
N TRP A 191 -18.69 -6.44 7.15
CA TRP A 191 -19.73 -5.48 6.81
C TRP A 191 -19.26 -4.48 5.76
N ILE A 192 -19.96 -4.45 4.63
CA ILE A 192 -19.66 -3.58 3.49
C ILE A 192 -20.82 -2.60 3.28
N VAL A 193 -20.52 -1.31 3.28
CA VAL A 193 -21.53 -0.26 3.14
C VAL A 193 -21.16 0.69 2.00
N LYS A 194 -22.04 0.80 1.00
CA LYS A 194 -21.91 1.81 -0.06
C LYS A 194 -22.75 3.03 0.29
N LEU A 195 -22.08 4.16 0.40
CA LEU A 195 -22.68 5.47 0.63
C LEU A 195 -22.77 6.27 -0.67
N SER A 196 -23.76 7.15 -0.72
CA SER A 196 -23.88 8.24 -1.70
C SER A 196 -22.89 9.38 -1.38
N SER A 197 -22.81 10.39 -2.24
CA SER A 197 -21.93 11.55 -2.06
C SER A 197 -22.26 12.40 -0.82
N ILE A 198 -23.48 12.27 -0.29
CA ILE A 198 -23.96 12.95 0.93
C ILE A 198 -24.02 12.03 2.15
N GLY A 199 -23.46 10.82 2.06
CA GLY A 199 -23.36 9.88 3.19
C GLY A 199 -24.61 9.02 3.43
N GLU A 200 -25.62 9.04 2.57
CA GLU A 200 -26.77 8.12 2.70
C GLU A 200 -26.40 6.72 2.19
N ILE A 201 -26.84 5.67 2.88
CA ILE A 201 -26.66 4.27 2.47
C ILE A 201 -27.42 4.03 1.15
N THR A 202 -26.70 3.51 0.16
CA THR A 202 -27.26 3.08 -1.13
C THR A 202 -27.47 1.57 -1.19
N TRP A 203 -26.55 0.81 -0.58
CA TRP A 203 -26.69 -0.61 -0.28
C TRP A 203 -25.70 -0.99 0.81
N GLN A 204 -25.98 -2.09 1.52
CA GLN A 204 -25.08 -2.69 2.50
C GLN A 204 -25.11 -4.23 2.38
N LYS A 205 -24.04 -4.90 2.81
CA LYS A 205 -23.95 -6.37 2.89
C LYS A 205 -23.14 -6.80 4.10
N ALA A 206 -23.72 -7.69 4.91
CA ALA A 206 -22.97 -8.56 5.80
C ALA A 206 -22.59 -9.84 5.04
N LEU A 207 -21.31 -10.21 5.08
CA LEU A 207 -20.74 -11.38 4.41
C LEU A 207 -19.97 -12.20 5.44
N GLY A 208 -20.20 -13.51 5.50
CA GLY A 208 -19.59 -14.31 6.56
C GLY A 208 -20.23 -15.68 6.75
N GLY A 209 -20.15 -16.16 7.98
CA GLY A 209 -20.64 -17.45 8.41
C GLY A 209 -20.90 -17.49 9.92
N SER A 210 -20.67 -18.65 10.53
CA SER A 210 -21.00 -18.85 11.95
C SER A 210 -19.93 -18.42 12.95
N ASN A 211 -18.77 -17.94 12.50
CA ASN A 211 -17.63 -17.51 13.31
C ASN A 211 -17.14 -16.13 12.83
N ASP A 212 -16.10 -15.59 13.47
CA ASP A 212 -15.60 -14.25 13.13
C ASP A 212 -15.06 -14.14 11.69
N ASP A 213 -15.58 -13.17 10.97
CA ASP A 213 -15.25 -12.77 9.62
C ASP A 213 -15.01 -11.25 9.62
N ILE A 214 -13.80 -10.83 9.23
CA ILE A 214 -13.35 -9.44 9.39
C ILE A 214 -12.84 -8.91 8.07
N ALA A 215 -13.37 -7.77 7.60
CA ALA A 215 -12.79 -7.04 6.48
C ALA A 215 -11.76 -6.00 6.98
N SER A 216 -10.54 -6.07 6.45
CA SER A 216 -9.43 -5.16 6.78
C SER A 216 -9.29 -4.02 5.77
N GLN A 217 -9.46 -4.31 4.48
CA GLN A 217 -9.25 -3.36 3.39
C GLN A 217 -10.28 -3.55 2.28
N ILE A 218 -10.73 -2.45 1.66
CA ILE A 218 -11.55 -2.46 0.45
C ILE A 218 -11.01 -1.50 -0.61
N GLN A 219 -11.12 -1.89 -1.88
CA GLN A 219 -10.81 -1.04 -3.01
C GLN A 219 -11.81 -1.23 -4.16
N GLN A 220 -12.29 -0.14 -4.74
CA GLN A 220 -13.02 -0.13 -6.00
C GLN A 220 -12.07 -0.51 -7.14
N THR A 221 -12.45 -1.53 -7.90
CA THR A 221 -11.68 -2.06 -9.03
C THR A 221 -12.02 -1.33 -10.34
N LEU A 222 -11.11 -1.38 -11.32
CA LEU A 222 -11.25 -0.72 -12.62
C LEU A 222 -12.46 -1.14 -13.46
N ASP A 223 -13.06 -2.30 -13.14
CA ASP A 223 -14.31 -2.79 -13.73
C ASP A 223 -15.56 -2.19 -13.07
N GLY A 224 -15.39 -1.30 -12.08
CA GLY A 224 -16.47 -0.67 -11.31
C GLY A 224 -16.96 -1.48 -10.11
N GLY A 225 -16.46 -2.71 -9.92
CA GLY A 225 -16.74 -3.53 -8.74
C GLY A 225 -15.82 -3.21 -7.56
N TYR A 226 -15.71 -4.14 -6.60
CA TYR A 226 -14.93 -3.95 -5.38
C TYR A 226 -14.13 -5.21 -5.04
N ILE A 227 -12.93 -5.05 -4.51
CA ILE A 227 -12.13 -6.13 -3.93
C ILE A 227 -11.93 -5.88 -2.44
N ILE A 228 -12.16 -6.91 -1.64
CA ILE A 228 -12.06 -6.90 -0.18
C ILE A 228 -11.01 -7.91 0.24
N ALA A 229 -10.23 -7.57 1.26
CA ALA A 229 -9.32 -8.48 1.93
C ALA A 229 -9.52 -8.43 3.44
N GLY A 230 -9.36 -9.59 4.08
CA GLY A 230 -9.58 -9.75 5.50
C GLY A 230 -9.22 -11.16 5.99
N LEU A 231 -9.92 -11.62 7.02
CA LEU A 231 -9.81 -12.98 7.53
C LEU A 231 -11.18 -13.62 7.72
N THR A 232 -11.20 -14.95 7.73
CA THR A 232 -12.37 -15.75 8.09
C THR A 232 -12.00 -16.88 9.04
N ALA A 233 -12.75 -17.03 10.13
CA ALA A 233 -12.77 -18.22 10.98
C ALA A 233 -13.94 -19.17 10.61
N SER A 234 -14.74 -18.80 9.62
CA SER A 234 -15.95 -19.51 9.19
C SER A 234 -15.64 -20.56 8.12
N ASN A 235 -16.48 -21.59 8.04
CA ASN A 235 -16.42 -22.62 6.98
C ASN A 235 -17.79 -22.89 6.34
N ASN A 236 -18.73 -21.96 6.53
CA ASN A 236 -20.11 -22.01 6.09
C ASN A 236 -20.60 -20.59 5.72
N GLY A 237 -21.89 -20.44 5.45
CA GLY A 237 -22.46 -19.16 4.99
C GLY A 237 -22.02 -18.85 3.57
N ASP A 238 -21.40 -17.69 3.38
CA ASP A 238 -20.77 -17.28 2.12
C ASP A 238 -19.43 -17.99 1.87
N ILE A 239 -18.81 -18.50 2.93
CA ILE A 239 -17.51 -19.18 2.88
C ILE A 239 -17.71 -20.66 2.55
N THR A 240 -16.95 -21.13 1.57
CA THR A 240 -17.07 -22.50 1.06
C THR A 240 -15.96 -23.44 1.53
N GLN A 241 -14.81 -22.89 1.95
CA GLN A 241 -13.61 -23.65 2.33
C GLN A 241 -12.81 -22.86 3.37
N GLN A 242 -12.26 -23.55 4.36
CA GLN A 242 -11.33 -23.01 5.36
C GLN A 242 -10.38 -24.15 5.76
N GLN A 243 -9.10 -23.84 5.91
CA GLN A 243 -8.01 -24.82 6.07
C GLN A 243 -7.40 -24.85 7.47
N GLY A 244 -7.55 -23.78 8.27
CA GLY A 244 -6.89 -23.65 9.56
C GLY A 244 -7.74 -23.12 10.72
N ILE A 245 -7.18 -22.18 11.49
CA ILE A 245 -7.89 -21.47 12.57
C ILE A 245 -8.58 -20.24 11.98
N THR A 246 -7.83 -19.46 11.20
CA THR A 246 -8.34 -18.38 10.34
C THR A 246 -7.60 -18.42 9.02
N ASP A 247 -8.27 -18.10 7.93
CA ASP A 247 -7.63 -17.98 6.61
C ASP A 247 -7.73 -16.53 6.09
N CYS A 248 -6.78 -16.11 5.24
CA CYS A 248 -6.93 -14.90 4.44
C CYS A 248 -8.17 -15.03 3.56
N TRP A 249 -9.14 -14.14 3.70
CA TRP A 249 -10.36 -14.15 2.88
C TRP A 249 -10.39 -12.99 1.91
N ILE A 250 -10.48 -13.30 0.62
CA ILE A 250 -10.55 -12.31 -0.46
C ILE A 250 -11.89 -12.45 -1.19
N VAL A 251 -12.62 -11.33 -1.28
CA VAL A 251 -13.95 -11.27 -1.90
C VAL A 251 -13.95 -10.24 -3.03
N LYS A 252 -14.32 -10.67 -4.24
CA LYS A 252 -14.58 -9.77 -5.37
C LYS A 252 -16.08 -9.59 -5.53
N LEU A 253 -16.51 -8.34 -5.46
CA LEU A 253 -17.88 -7.91 -5.73
C LEU A 253 -17.99 -7.23 -7.09
N ASN A 254 -19.19 -7.25 -7.67
CA ASN A 254 -19.57 -6.40 -8.79
C ASN A 254 -19.97 -4.99 -8.31
N SER A 255 -20.36 -4.11 -9.23
CA SER A 255 -20.70 -2.71 -8.93
C SER A 255 -21.95 -2.55 -8.05
N ILE A 256 -22.82 -3.56 -7.99
CA ILE A 256 -24.02 -3.60 -7.15
C ILE A 256 -23.84 -4.44 -5.87
N GLY A 257 -22.60 -4.86 -5.59
CA GLY A 257 -22.23 -5.58 -4.37
C GLY A 257 -22.40 -7.09 -4.42
N GLU A 258 -22.83 -7.70 -5.54
CA GLU A 258 -22.95 -9.17 -5.60
C GLU A 258 -21.58 -9.83 -5.73
N ILE A 259 -21.40 -10.98 -5.07
CA ILE A 259 -20.16 -11.75 -5.13
C ILE A 259 -19.95 -12.27 -6.57
N ILE A 260 -18.83 -11.89 -7.18
CA ILE A 260 -18.33 -12.47 -8.43
C ILE A 260 -17.55 -13.74 -8.11
N TRP A 261 -16.64 -13.65 -7.13
CA TRP A 261 -15.91 -14.79 -6.58
C TRP A 261 -15.42 -14.45 -5.18
N GLN A 262 -15.23 -15.48 -4.36
CA GLN A 262 -14.54 -15.38 -3.07
C GLN A 262 -13.61 -16.58 -2.91
N LYS A 263 -12.48 -16.41 -2.23
CA LYS A 263 -11.50 -17.46 -1.94
C LYS A 263 -10.82 -17.24 -0.60
N THR A 264 -10.52 -18.35 0.05
CA THR A 264 -9.67 -18.42 1.24
C THR A 264 -8.26 -18.88 0.84
N TYR A 265 -7.25 -18.35 1.50
CA TYR A 265 -5.85 -18.74 1.35
C TYR A 265 -5.19 -18.86 2.72
N GLY A 266 -4.44 -19.92 2.94
CA GLY A 266 -3.80 -20.17 4.22
C GLY A 266 -3.27 -21.59 4.36
N GLY A 267 -3.00 -22.00 5.59
CA GLY A 267 -2.62 -23.35 5.97
C GLY A 267 -3.39 -23.82 7.20
N THR A 268 -2.78 -24.65 8.03
CA THR A 268 -3.44 -25.22 9.22
C THR A 268 -3.54 -24.28 10.42
N ASN A 269 -2.82 -23.16 10.44
CA ASN A 269 -2.76 -22.20 11.55
C ASN A 269 -3.60 -20.94 11.27
N GLN A 270 -3.20 -19.80 11.84
CA GLN A 270 -3.85 -18.50 11.62
C GLN A 270 -3.17 -17.75 10.48
N ASP A 271 -3.97 -17.37 9.49
CA ASP A 271 -3.62 -16.54 8.36
C ASP A 271 -4.63 -15.39 8.25
N SER A 272 -4.16 -14.21 7.86
CA SER A 272 -5.02 -13.03 7.72
C SER A 272 -4.48 -12.04 6.70
N ALA A 273 -5.36 -11.37 5.95
CA ALA A 273 -4.99 -10.28 5.07
C ALA A 273 -5.26 -8.93 5.73
N THR A 274 -4.30 -8.01 5.62
CA THR A 274 -4.37 -6.65 6.18
C THR A 274 -4.53 -5.59 5.10
N SER A 275 -4.01 -5.84 3.91
CA SER A 275 -4.05 -4.88 2.80
C SER A 275 -4.15 -5.55 1.44
N ILE A 276 -4.85 -4.91 0.51
CA ILE A 276 -5.01 -5.37 -0.87
C ILE A 276 -5.02 -4.20 -1.84
N GLN A 277 -4.47 -4.43 -3.04
CA GLN A 277 -4.53 -3.49 -4.15
C GLN A 277 -4.68 -4.24 -5.48
N GLN A 278 -5.55 -3.75 -6.36
CA GLN A 278 -5.60 -4.17 -7.76
C GLN A 278 -4.33 -3.71 -8.49
N THR A 279 -3.65 -4.64 -9.15
CA THR A 279 -2.40 -4.40 -9.86
C THR A 279 -2.63 -3.98 -11.32
N LEU A 280 -1.63 -3.37 -11.96
CA LEU A 280 -1.67 -2.88 -13.35
C LEU A 280 -2.02 -3.97 -14.38
N ASP A 281 -1.65 -5.22 -14.08
CA ASP A 281 -2.00 -6.42 -14.88
C ASP A 281 -3.44 -6.91 -14.63
N ARG A 282 -4.26 -6.14 -13.90
CA ARG A 282 -5.64 -6.44 -13.47
C ARG A 282 -5.77 -7.60 -12.48
N GLY A 283 -4.64 -8.12 -11.95
CA GLY A 283 -4.62 -9.00 -10.79
C GLY A 283 -4.71 -8.23 -9.48
N TYR A 284 -4.24 -8.83 -8.39
CA TYR A 284 -4.24 -8.22 -7.07
C TYR A 284 -2.94 -8.55 -6.33
N ILE A 285 -2.46 -7.62 -5.51
CA ILE A 285 -1.40 -7.86 -4.55
C ILE A 285 -1.99 -7.74 -3.15
N VAL A 286 -1.67 -8.70 -2.29
CA VAL A 286 -2.18 -8.80 -0.92
C VAL A 286 -1.00 -8.83 0.04
N ALA A 287 -1.09 -8.07 1.12
CA ALA A 287 -0.25 -8.24 2.29
C ALA A 287 -1.11 -8.74 3.46
N GLY A 288 -0.49 -9.60 4.25
CA GLY A 288 -1.10 -10.26 5.38
C GLY A 288 -0.04 -10.83 6.30
N ASN A 289 -0.48 -11.68 7.22
CA ASN A 289 0.37 -12.33 8.21
C ASN A 289 0.02 -13.82 8.30
N THR A 290 1.00 -14.67 8.58
CA THR A 290 0.84 -16.13 8.64
C THR A 290 1.60 -16.76 9.80
N TYR A 291 0.94 -17.64 10.56
CA TYR A 291 1.58 -18.62 11.46
C TYR A 291 1.76 -19.99 10.79
N SER A 292 1.38 -20.12 9.51
CA SER A 292 1.37 -21.37 8.77
C SER A 292 2.65 -21.54 7.95
N ASN A 293 2.98 -22.80 7.65
CA ASN A 293 4.06 -23.16 6.73
C ASN A 293 3.69 -24.36 5.85
N ASP A 294 2.39 -24.45 5.57
CA ASP A 294 1.71 -25.50 4.84
C ASP A 294 0.51 -24.92 4.07
N GLY A 295 -0.22 -25.77 3.33
CA GLY A 295 -1.32 -25.32 2.48
C GLY A 295 -0.81 -24.44 1.34
N ASP A 296 -1.33 -23.22 1.25
CA ASP A 296 -0.90 -22.20 0.29
C ASP A 296 0.39 -21.50 0.74
N VAL A 297 0.74 -21.59 2.02
CA VAL A 297 1.88 -20.91 2.63
C VAL A 297 3.14 -21.75 2.52
N SER A 298 4.27 -21.10 2.24
CA SER A 298 5.59 -21.71 2.37
C SER A 298 6.65 -20.66 2.66
N GLY A 299 7.66 -21.06 3.44
CA GLY A 299 8.80 -20.21 3.76
C GLY A 299 8.59 -19.33 4.99
N ASN A 300 7.63 -19.66 5.88
CA ASN A 300 7.57 -19.04 7.19
C ASN A 300 8.80 -19.46 8.04
N HIS A 301 9.38 -18.51 8.75
CA HIS A 301 10.68 -18.59 9.42
C HIS A 301 10.60 -18.82 10.93
N GLY A 302 9.39 -18.87 11.52
CA GLY A 302 9.24 -18.92 12.97
C GLY A 302 7.81 -18.76 13.45
N ASP A 303 7.56 -17.69 14.20
CA ASP A 303 6.23 -17.34 14.69
C ASP A 303 5.40 -16.71 13.56
N LEU A 304 4.77 -15.55 13.78
CA LEU A 304 4.01 -14.86 12.74
C LEU A 304 4.97 -14.20 11.76
N ASP A 305 4.85 -14.50 10.47
CA ASP A 305 5.60 -13.81 9.41
C ASP A 305 4.69 -12.95 8.54
N VAL A 306 5.29 -11.97 7.87
CA VAL A 306 4.66 -11.24 6.77
C VAL A 306 4.38 -12.19 5.62
N TRP A 307 3.15 -12.21 5.11
CA TRP A 307 2.76 -13.02 3.95
C TRP A 307 2.25 -12.15 2.81
N ILE A 308 2.93 -12.24 1.66
CA ILE A 308 2.59 -11.51 0.45
C ILE A 308 2.08 -12.47 -0.62
N ILE A 309 0.91 -12.17 -1.18
CA ILE A 309 0.25 -13.00 -2.19
C ILE A 309 -0.02 -12.17 -3.43
N LYS A 310 0.53 -12.58 -4.58
CA LYS A 310 0.12 -12.07 -5.88
C LYS A 310 -0.95 -12.97 -6.47
N LEU A 311 -2.09 -12.38 -6.76
CA LEU A 311 -3.22 -13.02 -7.42
C LEU A 311 -3.35 -12.53 -8.86
N ASN A 312 -3.89 -13.38 -9.72
CA ASN A 312 -4.39 -12.97 -11.03
C ASN A 312 -5.83 -12.40 -10.91
N ALA A 313 -6.42 -11.96 -12.01
CA ALA A 313 -7.75 -11.35 -12.03
C ALA A 313 -8.89 -12.28 -11.52
N SER A 314 -8.70 -13.60 -11.58
CA SER A 314 -9.63 -14.63 -11.08
C SER A 314 -9.32 -15.11 -9.65
N GLY A 315 -8.43 -14.42 -8.94
CA GLY A 315 -8.02 -14.81 -7.59
C GLY A 315 -7.20 -16.11 -7.56
N THR A 316 -6.48 -16.49 -8.61
CA THR A 316 -5.55 -17.63 -8.53
C THR A 316 -4.18 -17.10 -8.12
N ILE A 317 -3.52 -17.77 -7.17
CA ILE A 317 -2.16 -17.44 -6.76
C ILE A 317 -1.22 -17.55 -7.97
N VAL A 318 -0.53 -16.45 -8.28
CA VAL A 318 0.55 -16.39 -9.25
C VAL A 318 1.87 -16.72 -8.54
N TRP A 319 2.09 -16.10 -7.39
CA TRP A 319 3.17 -16.41 -6.47
C TRP A 319 2.77 -15.95 -5.06
N GLN A 320 3.43 -16.53 -4.06
CA GLN A 320 3.34 -16.09 -2.68
C GLN A 320 4.73 -16.14 -2.03
N LYS A 321 4.96 -15.29 -1.02
CA LYS A 321 6.22 -15.21 -0.26
C LYS A 321 5.93 -14.88 1.20
N ALA A 322 6.56 -15.61 2.11
CA ALA A 322 6.66 -15.22 3.51
C ALA A 322 8.01 -14.51 3.76
N PHE A 323 8.00 -13.47 4.60
CA PHE A 323 9.19 -12.73 5.01
C PHE A 323 9.15 -12.51 6.52
N GLY A 324 10.30 -12.67 7.16
CA GLY A 324 10.41 -12.43 8.60
C GLY A 324 11.66 -13.05 9.20
N GLY A 325 11.57 -13.37 10.49
CA GLY A 325 12.61 -14.02 11.26
C GLY A 325 12.03 -15.06 12.21
N THR A 326 12.73 -15.31 13.30
CA THR A 326 12.24 -16.26 14.31
C THR A 326 11.17 -15.66 15.23
N GLY A 327 11.01 -14.34 15.24
CA GLY A 327 10.03 -13.61 16.04
C GLY A 327 8.74 -13.35 15.27
N THR A 328 7.94 -12.39 15.77
CA THR A 328 6.70 -11.94 15.13
C THR A 328 6.98 -10.77 14.19
N ASP A 329 6.46 -10.83 12.98
CA ASP A 329 6.65 -9.87 11.90
C ASP A 329 5.30 -9.58 11.24
N HIS A 330 4.93 -8.31 11.15
CA HIS A 330 3.62 -7.88 10.67
C HIS A 330 3.72 -7.01 9.42
N ALA A 331 2.78 -7.18 8.50
CA ALA A 331 2.53 -6.27 7.40
C ALA A 331 1.15 -5.63 7.55
N ASN A 332 1.10 -4.30 7.42
CA ASN A 332 -0.13 -3.52 7.54
C ASN A 332 -0.54 -2.85 6.23
N SER A 333 0.41 -2.58 5.34
CA SER A 333 0.13 -1.82 4.11
C SER A 333 1.01 -2.28 2.95
N ILE A 334 0.42 -2.39 1.75
CA ILE A 334 1.12 -2.73 0.51
C ILE A 334 0.66 -1.87 -0.66
N GLN A 335 1.59 -1.51 -1.54
CA GLN A 335 1.29 -0.85 -2.80
C GLN A 335 2.19 -1.34 -3.93
N GLN A 336 1.62 -1.49 -5.13
CA GLN A 336 2.35 -1.63 -6.37
C GLN A 336 2.82 -0.25 -6.86
N ARG A 337 4.10 -0.20 -7.26
CA ARG A 337 4.75 0.95 -7.88
C ARG A 337 4.54 0.94 -9.41
N LEU A 338 4.78 2.08 -10.06
CA LEU A 338 4.61 2.22 -11.51
C LEU A 338 5.51 1.29 -12.34
N ASP A 339 6.67 0.91 -11.81
CA ASP A 339 7.58 -0.06 -12.44
C ASP A 339 7.16 -1.53 -12.19
N GLY A 340 6.00 -1.74 -11.55
CA GLY A 340 5.43 -3.05 -11.24
C GLY A 340 5.99 -3.72 -9.98
N SER A 341 7.01 -3.14 -9.34
CA SER A 341 7.54 -3.58 -8.05
C SER A 341 6.56 -3.26 -6.90
N TYR A 342 6.84 -3.73 -5.70
CA TYR A 342 5.94 -3.56 -4.55
C TYR A 342 6.67 -2.97 -3.35
N ILE A 343 5.97 -2.16 -2.57
CA ILE A 343 6.43 -1.64 -1.29
C ILE A 343 5.46 -2.08 -0.19
N VAL A 344 6.01 -2.57 0.91
CA VAL A 344 5.27 -3.07 2.08
C VAL A 344 5.75 -2.33 3.32
N ALA A 345 4.85 -2.03 4.24
CA ALA A 345 5.20 -1.54 5.57
C ALA A 345 4.41 -2.27 6.67
N GLY A 346 5.06 -2.44 7.80
CA GLY A 346 4.50 -2.92 9.06
C GLY A 346 5.55 -2.81 10.16
N TYR A 347 5.70 -3.84 11.00
CA TYR A 347 6.66 -3.81 12.10
C TYR A 347 7.23 -5.20 12.39
N THR A 348 8.38 -5.25 13.04
CA THR A 348 9.14 -6.48 13.28
C THR A 348 9.65 -6.58 14.72
N TYR A 349 9.46 -7.74 15.35
CA TYR A 349 10.13 -8.14 16.60
C TYR A 349 11.40 -8.98 16.33
N SER A 350 11.72 -9.23 15.07
CA SER A 350 12.85 -10.06 14.63
C SER A 350 14.10 -9.24 14.39
N ASN A 351 15.29 -9.84 14.55
CA ASN A 351 16.58 -9.26 14.13
C ASN A 351 17.40 -10.21 13.23
N ASN A 352 16.75 -11.25 12.71
CA ASN A 352 17.33 -12.33 11.93
C ASN A 352 16.42 -12.68 10.74
N GLY A 353 16.79 -13.73 9.98
CA GLY A 353 16.06 -14.11 8.77
C GLY A 353 16.23 -13.06 7.67
N ASP A 354 15.11 -12.56 7.15
CA ASP A 354 15.06 -11.47 6.18
C ASP A 354 15.21 -10.09 6.84
N VAL A 355 15.07 -10.02 8.16
CA VAL A 355 15.11 -8.77 8.93
C VAL A 355 16.55 -8.45 9.34
N SER A 356 16.94 -7.18 9.20
CA SER A 356 18.15 -6.66 9.83
C SER A 356 18.00 -5.20 10.25
N GLY A 357 18.80 -4.79 11.24
CA GLY A 357 18.82 -3.42 11.74
C GLY A 357 17.75 -3.07 12.78
N ASN A 358 16.94 -4.04 13.22
CA ASN A 358 16.03 -3.84 14.36
C ASN A 358 16.84 -3.42 15.59
N HIS A 359 16.43 -2.34 16.25
CA HIS A 359 17.15 -1.69 17.34
C HIS A 359 17.01 -2.42 18.68
N THR A 360 16.15 -3.44 18.74
CA THR A 360 15.83 -4.15 19.99
C THR A 360 16.70 -5.40 20.18
N THR A 361 17.08 -5.68 21.42
CA THR A 361 18.02 -6.77 21.76
C THR A 361 17.36 -8.03 22.33
N ASP A 362 16.06 -7.99 22.62
CA ASP A 362 15.36 -9.06 23.36
C ASP A 362 14.10 -9.59 22.68
N ASN A 363 13.85 -9.24 21.41
CA ASN A 363 12.68 -9.63 20.62
C ASN A 363 11.32 -9.27 21.28
N SER A 364 11.30 -8.39 22.29
CA SER A 364 10.07 -7.99 22.99
C SER A 364 9.51 -6.64 22.52
N LEU A 365 10.30 -5.92 21.75
CA LEU A 365 10.00 -4.59 21.22
C LEU A 365 10.24 -4.61 19.70
N ASN A 366 9.56 -3.71 19.01
CA ASN A 366 9.45 -3.73 17.56
C ASN A 366 9.86 -2.42 16.92
N ASP A 367 10.38 -2.51 15.70
CA ASP A 367 10.65 -1.37 14.83
C ASP A 367 9.68 -1.36 13.65
N PHE A 368 9.48 -0.19 13.01
CA PHE A 368 8.90 -0.14 11.67
C PHE A 368 9.72 -1.03 10.76
N TRP A 369 9.06 -1.82 9.91
CA TRP A 369 9.72 -2.63 8.89
C TRP A 369 9.16 -2.32 7.51
N VAL A 370 10.05 -1.97 6.59
CA VAL A 370 9.74 -1.58 5.22
C VAL A 370 10.43 -2.53 4.26
N ILE A 371 9.66 -3.14 3.36
CA ILE A 371 10.14 -4.15 2.42
C ILE A 371 9.85 -3.69 1.00
N LYS A 372 10.89 -3.65 0.15
CA LYS A 372 10.72 -3.50 -1.30
C LYS A 372 10.90 -4.83 -1.98
N LEU A 373 9.93 -5.20 -2.81
CA LEU A 373 9.93 -6.42 -3.61
C LEU A 373 9.97 -6.08 -5.10
N ASN A 374 10.63 -6.90 -5.92
CA ASN A 374 10.55 -6.78 -7.38
C ASN A 374 9.21 -7.34 -7.92
N THR A 375 9.02 -7.33 -9.23
CA THR A 375 7.81 -7.81 -9.90
C THR A 375 7.52 -9.30 -9.67
N LEU A 376 8.55 -10.09 -9.33
CA LEU A 376 8.47 -11.52 -9.03
C LEU A 376 8.30 -11.80 -7.52
N GLY A 377 8.20 -10.75 -6.70
CA GLY A 377 8.08 -10.86 -5.25
C GLY A 377 9.42 -11.15 -4.56
N GLU A 378 10.57 -10.98 -5.21
CA GLU A 378 11.87 -11.17 -4.56
C GLU A 378 12.29 -9.91 -3.81
N LEU A 379 12.91 -10.09 -2.64
CA LEU A 379 13.41 -9.00 -1.80
C LEU A 379 14.50 -8.19 -2.51
N VAL A 380 14.25 -6.90 -2.72
CA VAL A 380 15.21 -5.95 -3.33
C VAL A 380 16.01 -5.24 -2.25
N TRP A 381 15.31 -4.71 -1.26
CA TRP A 381 15.89 -4.15 -0.04
C TRP A 381 14.85 -4.20 1.09
N GLN A 382 15.34 -4.17 2.32
CA GLN A 382 14.54 -3.97 3.51
C GLN A 382 15.12 -2.82 4.34
N LYS A 383 14.28 -2.22 5.19
CA LYS A 383 14.72 -1.22 6.17
C LYS A 383 13.89 -1.33 7.45
N THR A 384 14.58 -1.34 8.57
CA THR A 384 14.05 -1.10 9.91
C THR A 384 14.23 0.36 10.31
N LEU A 385 13.23 0.92 10.98
CA LEU A 385 13.22 2.29 11.48
C LEU A 385 12.62 2.30 12.88
N GLY A 386 13.35 2.84 13.86
CA GLY A 386 12.86 2.92 15.24
C GLY A 386 13.94 3.28 16.23
N GLY A 387 13.73 2.90 17.49
CA GLY A 387 14.63 3.12 18.62
C GLY A 387 14.57 1.96 19.62
N THR A 388 14.88 2.22 20.88
CA THR A 388 14.91 1.14 21.88
C THR A 388 13.55 0.68 22.36
N ASP A 389 12.49 1.43 22.10
CA ASP A 389 11.10 1.14 22.51
C ASP A 389 10.24 0.75 21.28
N GLY A 390 8.94 0.52 21.47
CA GLY A 390 8.05 0.02 20.41
C GLY A 390 7.68 1.06 19.35
N ASP A 391 7.86 0.71 18.09
CA ASP A 391 7.57 1.52 16.91
C ASP A 391 6.76 0.72 15.86
N PHE A 392 5.53 1.15 15.56
CA PHE A 392 4.57 0.40 14.73
C PHE A 392 4.17 1.16 13.47
N ALA A 393 4.60 0.73 12.29
CA ALA A 393 4.16 1.33 11.03
C ALA A 393 2.77 0.80 10.65
N THR A 394 1.82 1.67 10.38
CA THR A 394 0.45 1.30 10.01
C THR A 394 0.16 1.52 8.53
N CYS A 395 0.83 2.50 7.91
CA CYS A 395 0.53 2.89 6.54
C CYS A 395 1.78 3.36 5.78
N ILE A 396 1.85 3.02 4.49
CA ILE A 396 2.85 3.52 3.54
C ILE A 396 2.20 3.94 2.23
N GLN A 397 2.75 4.97 1.60
CA GLN A 397 2.41 5.34 0.23
C GLN A 397 3.64 5.79 -0.56
N GLN A 398 3.73 5.38 -1.82
CA GLN A 398 4.70 5.97 -2.75
C GLN A 398 4.28 7.40 -3.08
N THR A 399 5.20 8.35 -2.92
CA THR A 399 4.96 9.77 -3.20
C THR A 399 5.28 10.12 -4.66
N SER A 400 4.69 11.22 -5.14
CA SER A 400 4.85 11.71 -6.53
C SER A 400 6.29 12.04 -6.94
N ASP A 401 7.19 12.24 -5.98
CA ASP A 401 8.63 12.38 -6.19
C ASP A 401 9.38 11.03 -6.27
N ASN A 402 8.64 9.91 -6.30
CA ASN A 402 9.11 8.51 -6.23
C ASN A 402 9.71 8.07 -4.88
N GLY A 403 9.64 8.91 -3.84
CA GLY A 403 9.96 8.50 -2.48
C GLY A 403 8.79 7.77 -1.82
N TYR A 404 8.84 7.66 -0.49
CA TYR A 404 7.81 6.98 0.29
C TYR A 404 7.45 7.80 1.51
N ILE A 405 6.16 7.89 1.83
CA ILE A 405 5.67 8.46 3.08
C ILE A 405 5.09 7.33 3.95
N LEU A 406 5.46 7.31 5.22
CA LEU A 406 5.00 6.35 6.21
C LEU A 406 4.37 7.07 7.39
N ALA A 407 3.41 6.42 8.03
CA ALA A 407 2.88 6.82 9.32
C ALA A 407 2.67 5.61 10.24
N GLY A 408 2.71 5.88 11.54
CA GLY A 408 2.52 4.90 12.59
C GLY A 408 2.65 5.54 13.96
N THR A 409 2.95 4.73 14.97
CA THR A 409 3.17 5.18 16.35
C THR A 409 4.59 4.89 16.78
N THR A 410 5.21 5.80 17.53
CA THR A 410 6.52 5.59 18.15
C THR A 410 6.44 5.83 19.65
N SER A 411 6.95 4.90 20.45
CA SER A 411 7.23 5.12 21.88
C SER A 411 8.70 5.44 22.13
N SER A 412 9.56 5.28 21.11
CA SER A 412 10.99 5.55 21.17
C SER A 412 11.31 7.06 21.18
N ASN A 413 12.46 7.44 21.73
CA ASN A 413 12.99 8.81 21.60
C ASN A 413 14.49 8.83 21.27
N ASP A 414 14.96 7.74 20.66
CA ASP A 414 16.34 7.52 20.26
C ASP A 414 16.41 6.70 18.94
N GLY A 415 17.61 6.24 18.57
CA GLY A 415 17.81 5.54 17.30
C GLY A 415 17.55 6.46 16.10
N ASN A 416 16.56 6.10 15.29
CA ASN A 416 16.07 6.95 14.21
C ASN A 416 15.06 7.98 14.68
N VAL A 417 14.37 7.75 15.79
CA VAL A 417 13.29 8.62 16.26
C VAL A 417 13.87 9.85 16.96
N THR A 418 13.24 11.00 16.74
CA THR A 418 13.61 12.24 17.43
C THR A 418 12.37 13.01 17.85
N GLY A 419 12.29 13.35 19.13
CA GLY A 419 11.28 14.25 19.66
C GLY A 419 9.96 13.58 19.98
N ASN A 420 9.95 12.31 20.41
CA ASN A 420 8.75 11.78 21.06
C ASN A 420 8.55 12.50 22.40
N HIS A 421 7.32 12.94 22.68
CA HIS A 421 6.98 13.78 23.83
C HIS A 421 6.14 13.06 24.90
N GLY A 422 5.77 11.80 24.68
CA GLY A 422 4.86 11.06 25.56
C GLY A 422 5.04 9.55 25.54
N ASN A 423 3.95 8.84 25.86
CA ASN A 423 3.88 7.38 25.87
C ASN A 423 3.86 6.79 24.46
N GLY A 424 3.37 7.56 23.49
CA GLY A 424 3.58 7.29 22.07
C GLY A 424 3.07 8.46 21.23
N ASP A 425 3.79 8.81 20.18
CA ASP A 425 3.43 9.91 19.26
C ASP A 425 3.17 9.37 17.84
N TYR A 426 2.43 10.14 17.03
CA TYR A 426 2.38 9.91 15.59
C TYR A 426 3.80 10.01 15.04
N TRP A 427 4.29 8.98 14.39
CA TRP A 427 5.57 9.04 13.69
C TRP A 427 5.37 9.04 12.19
N VAL A 428 5.61 10.19 11.58
CA VAL A 428 5.53 10.40 10.14
C VAL A 428 6.94 10.45 9.55
N VAL A 429 7.24 9.55 8.63
CA VAL A 429 8.58 9.43 8.02
C VAL A 429 8.49 9.57 6.51
N LYS A 430 9.21 10.55 5.94
CA LYS A 430 9.43 10.66 4.50
C LYS A 430 10.78 10.07 4.15
N LEU A 431 10.76 9.02 3.34
CA LEU A 431 11.94 8.43 2.72
C LEU A 431 12.20 9.06 1.35
N THR A 432 13.47 9.16 0.99
CA THR A 432 13.91 9.53 -0.36
C THR A 432 13.47 8.48 -1.38
N THR A 433 13.69 8.77 -2.66
CA THR A 433 13.68 7.72 -3.69
C THR A 433 14.74 6.67 -3.37
N ASP A 434 14.58 5.47 -3.92
CA ASP A 434 15.65 4.49 -3.96
C ASP A 434 16.82 5.11 -4.73
N ASN A 435 17.93 5.40 -4.05
CA ASN A 435 19.12 5.89 -4.73
C ASN A 435 19.69 4.74 -5.57
N LEU A 436 19.90 5.01 -6.87
CA LEU A 436 20.42 4.12 -7.93
C LEU A 436 19.38 3.45 -8.85
N ASP A 437 18.30 4.14 -9.21
CA ASP A 437 17.70 3.86 -10.53
C ASP A 437 18.67 4.37 -11.61
N THR A 438 19.57 3.50 -12.09
CA THR A 438 19.84 3.54 -13.53
C THR A 438 18.57 3.02 -14.17
N SER A 439 17.71 3.92 -14.63
CA SER A 439 16.45 3.57 -15.29
C SER A 439 16.65 2.37 -16.19
N GLU A 440 16.07 1.22 -15.84
CA GLU A 440 15.97 0.11 -16.78
C GLU A 440 15.05 0.60 -17.90
N PHE A 441 15.66 0.91 -19.05
CA PHE A 441 14.95 1.37 -20.23
C PHE A 441 13.96 0.29 -20.66
N GLU A 442 12.67 0.63 -20.75
CA GLU A 442 11.69 -0.28 -21.33
C GLU A 442 12.09 -0.62 -22.78
N PHE A 443 12.19 -1.91 -23.10
CA PHE A 443 12.52 -2.36 -24.45
C PHE A 443 11.29 -2.26 -25.35
N VAL A 444 11.26 -1.27 -26.25
CA VAL A 444 10.32 -1.29 -27.39
C VAL A 444 10.82 -2.31 -28.40
N LYS A 445 10.18 -3.49 -28.49
CA LYS A 445 10.61 -4.59 -29.38
C LYS A 445 10.21 -4.44 -30.86
N ASN A 446 9.66 -3.30 -31.29
CA ASN A 446 8.91 -3.22 -32.54
C ASN A 446 9.51 -2.32 -33.65
N SER A 447 10.73 -1.76 -33.52
CA SER A 447 11.32 -1.00 -34.63
C SER A 447 12.18 -1.86 -35.58
N ILE A 448 12.23 -1.48 -36.86
CA ILE A 448 13.02 -2.15 -37.89
C ILE A 448 13.89 -1.12 -38.61
N ILE A 449 15.15 -1.47 -38.89
CA ILE A 449 16.06 -0.62 -39.67
C ILE A 449 16.12 -1.10 -41.12
N TYR A 450 15.80 -0.20 -42.05
CA TYR A 450 15.85 -0.50 -43.48
C TYR A 450 16.27 0.71 -44.34
N PRO A 451 16.95 0.51 -45.47
CA PRO A 451 17.61 -0.74 -45.86
C PRO A 451 18.78 -1.07 -44.92
N ASN A 452 19.00 -2.35 -44.65
CA ASN A 452 20.14 -2.85 -43.89
C ASN A 452 20.59 -4.20 -44.47
N PRO A 453 21.73 -4.26 -45.21
CA PRO A 453 22.76 -3.23 -45.32
C PRO A 453 22.36 -1.93 -46.03
N SER A 454 22.98 -0.81 -45.68
CA SER A 454 22.72 0.54 -46.20
C SER A 454 23.92 1.14 -46.94
N ASN A 455 23.64 1.96 -47.97
CA ASN A 455 24.65 2.70 -48.74
C ASN A 455 24.79 4.16 -48.31
N SER A 456 23.71 4.95 -48.26
CA SER A 456 23.78 6.40 -47.97
C SER A 456 22.85 6.84 -46.85
N TYR A 457 21.83 6.04 -46.54
CA TYR A 457 20.81 6.38 -45.57
C TYR A 457 20.09 5.13 -45.04
N PHE A 458 19.48 5.25 -43.87
CA PHE A 458 18.53 4.26 -43.38
C PHE A 458 17.32 4.96 -42.77
N VAL A 459 16.27 4.19 -42.53
CA VAL A 459 15.05 4.59 -41.85
C VAL A 459 14.84 3.64 -40.67
N ILE A 460 14.37 4.18 -39.55
CA ILE A 460 13.88 3.39 -38.41
C ILE A 460 12.36 3.36 -38.52
N GLU A 461 11.80 2.23 -38.93
CA GLU A 461 10.35 2.02 -39.00
C GLU A 461 9.78 1.77 -37.61
N ASN A 462 8.69 2.45 -37.28
CA ASN A 462 7.79 2.05 -36.20
C ASN A 462 6.37 2.50 -36.57
N LYS A 463 5.42 1.54 -36.56
CA LYS A 463 4.03 1.77 -36.98
C LYS A 463 3.17 2.44 -35.90
N GLU A 464 3.58 2.35 -34.64
CA GLU A 464 2.81 2.84 -33.50
C GLU A 464 3.24 4.26 -33.09
N LEU A 465 4.48 4.67 -33.43
CA LEU A 465 5.11 5.89 -32.88
C LEU A 465 5.55 6.91 -33.95
N TYR A 466 4.87 7.00 -35.09
CA TYR A 466 5.30 7.79 -36.26
C TYR A 466 5.49 9.30 -36.05
N THR A 467 5.00 9.88 -34.95
CA THR A 467 5.16 11.31 -34.62
C THR A 467 6.19 11.58 -33.52
N GLU A 468 6.71 10.54 -32.86
CA GLU A 468 7.62 10.69 -31.74
C GLU A 468 9.03 11.08 -32.22
N ASN A 469 9.60 12.09 -31.58
CA ASN A 469 10.99 12.48 -31.80
C ASN A 469 11.90 11.63 -30.92
N PHE A 470 13.04 11.23 -31.48
CA PHE A 470 14.11 10.54 -30.76
C PHE A 470 15.47 11.14 -31.08
N VAL A 471 16.40 10.93 -30.16
CA VAL A 471 17.84 11.11 -30.36
C VAL A 471 18.40 9.77 -30.84
N TYR A 472 19.34 9.79 -31.79
CA TYR A 472 20.10 8.60 -32.16
C TYR A 472 21.59 8.84 -32.00
N ASN A 473 22.30 7.78 -31.59
CA ASN A 473 23.76 7.68 -31.59
C ASN A 473 24.18 6.49 -32.43
N ILE A 474 25.08 6.70 -33.38
CA ILE A 474 25.76 5.64 -34.13
C ILE A 474 27.12 5.43 -33.50
N ILE A 475 27.39 4.19 -33.11
CA ILE A 475 28.51 3.79 -32.28
C ILE A 475 29.33 2.76 -33.07
N ASP A 476 30.64 2.94 -33.11
CA ASP A 476 31.55 1.96 -33.70
C ASP A 476 31.73 0.72 -32.78
N LEU A 477 32.35 -0.34 -33.28
CA LEU A 477 32.57 -1.56 -32.47
C LEU A 477 33.54 -1.37 -31.28
N THR A 478 34.20 -0.22 -31.17
CA THR A 478 35.04 0.15 -30.02
C THR A 478 34.26 0.93 -28.95
N GLY A 479 32.97 1.18 -29.18
CA GLY A 479 32.11 1.92 -28.26
C GLY A 479 32.16 3.44 -28.43
N ARG A 480 32.78 3.97 -29.48
CA ARG A 480 32.85 5.42 -29.73
C ARG A 480 31.65 5.89 -30.54
N ILE A 481 31.01 6.97 -30.10
CA ILE A 481 29.97 7.66 -30.87
C ILE A 481 30.64 8.37 -32.06
N ILE A 482 30.21 8.03 -33.27
CA ILE A 482 30.76 8.56 -34.53
C ILE A 482 29.78 9.46 -35.28
N LEU A 483 28.49 9.35 -34.98
CA LEU A 483 27.44 10.23 -35.49
C LEU A 483 26.30 10.27 -34.47
N SER A 484 25.72 11.45 -34.26
CA SER A 484 24.51 11.60 -33.44
C SER A 484 23.58 12.66 -34.03
N GLY A 485 22.30 12.60 -33.68
CA GLY A 485 21.32 13.56 -34.16
C GLY A 485 19.93 13.33 -33.58
N ASN A 486 18.98 14.13 -34.04
CA ASN A 486 17.55 13.97 -33.74
C ASN A 486 16.82 13.54 -35.02
N SER A 487 15.82 12.68 -34.89
CA SER A 487 14.96 12.24 -35.99
C SER A 487 13.59 11.84 -35.46
N LYS A 488 12.63 11.58 -36.36
CA LYS A 488 11.40 10.86 -36.03
C LYS A 488 11.39 9.46 -36.64
N TYR A 489 10.50 8.61 -36.16
CA TYR A 489 10.24 7.32 -36.78
C TYR A 489 9.74 7.52 -38.21
N ASN A 490 10.17 6.64 -39.11
CA ASN A 490 9.88 6.68 -40.54
C ASN A 490 10.52 7.87 -41.31
N GLU A 491 11.39 8.66 -40.69
CA GLU A 491 12.22 9.66 -41.37
C GLU A 491 13.61 9.11 -41.74
N THR A 492 14.26 9.75 -42.71
CA THR A 492 15.53 9.30 -43.28
C THR A 492 16.73 9.84 -42.50
N ILE A 493 17.66 8.95 -42.12
CA ILE A 493 18.92 9.30 -41.45
C ILE A 493 20.07 9.09 -42.45
N ASN A 494 20.80 10.16 -42.76
CA ASN A 494 21.95 10.13 -43.68
C ASN A 494 23.20 9.59 -42.98
N ILE A 495 23.89 8.66 -43.64
CA ILE A 495 25.13 8.02 -43.16
C ILE A 495 26.25 8.01 -44.23
N GLU A 496 26.20 8.90 -45.22
CA GLU A 496 27.22 8.96 -46.28
C GLU A 496 28.62 9.23 -45.76
N SER A 497 28.73 9.93 -44.63
CA SER A 497 29.99 10.23 -43.96
C SER A 497 30.63 9.01 -43.28
N LEU A 498 29.88 7.92 -43.08
CA LEU A 498 30.38 6.71 -42.44
C LEU A 498 31.16 5.83 -43.41
N LYS A 499 32.28 5.26 -42.93
CA LYS A 499 33.03 4.24 -43.68
C LYS A 499 32.26 2.92 -43.72
N THR A 500 32.52 2.07 -44.70
CA THR A 500 32.03 0.67 -44.75
C THR A 500 32.37 -0.06 -43.46
N GLY A 501 31.39 -0.72 -42.84
CA GLY A 501 31.58 -1.36 -41.53
C GLY A 501 30.28 -1.75 -40.83
N ASN A 502 30.44 -2.35 -39.64
CA ASN A 502 29.33 -2.66 -38.74
C ASN A 502 29.27 -1.58 -37.65
N TYR A 503 28.06 -1.10 -37.38
CA TYR A 503 27.78 -0.09 -36.37
C TYR A 503 26.62 -0.53 -35.48
N ILE A 504 26.57 0.07 -34.30
CA ILE A 504 25.47 -0.04 -33.36
C ILE A 504 24.73 1.30 -33.37
N ILE A 505 23.43 1.28 -33.60
CA ILE A 505 22.57 2.45 -33.46
C ILE A 505 21.85 2.34 -32.12
N GLN A 506 22.01 3.34 -31.28
CA GLN A 506 21.25 3.54 -30.06
C GLN A 506 20.22 4.64 -30.31
N ILE A 507 18.97 4.40 -29.94
CA ILE A 507 17.84 5.32 -30.11
C ILE A 507 17.32 5.66 -28.71
N GLU A 508 17.11 6.93 -28.41
CA GLU A 508 16.59 7.41 -27.13
C GLU A 508 15.39 8.34 -27.35
N THR A 509 14.21 8.02 -26.82
CA THR A 509 13.04 8.90 -26.91
C THR A 509 12.86 9.75 -25.64
N LYS A 510 11.98 10.77 -25.72
CA LYS A 510 11.67 11.66 -24.57
C LYS A 510 11.10 10.94 -23.36
N ASN A 511 10.49 9.77 -23.55
CA ASN A 511 9.97 8.93 -22.48
C ASN A 511 11.01 7.94 -21.94
N ARG A 512 12.30 8.15 -22.26
CA ARG A 512 13.43 7.28 -21.85
C ARG A 512 13.25 5.83 -22.29
N PHE A 513 12.86 5.62 -23.54
CA PHE A 513 13.02 4.32 -24.20
C PHE A 513 14.40 4.27 -24.86
N ILE A 514 15.22 3.27 -24.57
CA ILE A 514 16.46 3.00 -25.32
C ILE A 514 16.32 1.72 -26.13
N GLU A 515 16.52 1.83 -27.43
CA GLU A 515 16.60 0.69 -28.34
C GLU A 515 17.97 0.64 -29.01
N THR A 516 18.49 -0.57 -29.19
CA THR A 516 19.78 -0.80 -29.86
C THR A 516 19.61 -1.70 -31.07
N LYS A 517 20.12 -1.28 -32.23
CA LYS A 517 20.04 -2.03 -33.49
C LYS A 517 21.39 -2.11 -34.18
N LYS A 518 21.60 -3.19 -34.91
CA LYS A 518 22.77 -3.35 -35.78
C LYS A 518 22.56 -2.65 -37.11
N LEU A 519 23.54 -1.86 -37.56
CA LEU A 519 23.60 -1.29 -38.91
C LEU A 519 24.82 -1.85 -39.65
N ASN A 520 24.61 -2.38 -40.85
CA ASN A 520 25.69 -2.73 -41.77
C ASN A 520 25.77 -1.62 -42.85
N LYS A 521 26.87 -0.87 -42.87
CA LYS A 521 27.18 0.11 -43.93
C LYS A 521 28.02 -0.59 -45.00
N ASN A 522 27.53 -0.59 -46.24
CA ASN A 522 28.30 -1.04 -47.40
C ASN A 522 29.26 0.04 -47.90
#